data_AF-A0A9W7LKP4-F1
#
_entry.id   AF-A0A9W7LKP4-F1
#
_cell.length_a   1.000
_cell.length_b   1.000
_cell.length_c   1.000
_cell.angle_alpha   90.00
_cell.angle_beta   90.00
_cell.angle_gamma   90.00
#
_symmetry.space_group_name_H-M   'P 1'
#
loop_
_entity.id
_entity.type
_entity.pdbx_description
1 polymer ?
#
loop_
_entity_poly.entity_id
_entity_poly.type
_entity_poly.pdbx_seq_one_letter_code
_entity_poly.pdbx_strand_id
1 'polypeptide(L)'
;MLEKIEILDTEKMVEEFESMTKDAENVQNQTLKKILEENGSSEYLQNLGLNSRTDPESFKACVPLVTVMSSTCLFVRKMELLVMSST
;
A
#
# COMPACT_ATOMS: atom_id res chain seq x y z
N MET A 1 -0.68 -27.16 22.24
CA MET A 1 -1.85 -26.45 21.72
C MET A 1 -1.71 -26.43 20.21
N LEU A 2 -2.42 -27.30 19.51
CA LEU A 2 -2.54 -27.20 18.05
C LEU A 2 -3.56 -26.09 17.82
N GLU A 3 -3.06 -24.91 17.50
CA GLU A 3 -3.88 -23.79 17.08
C GLU A 3 -4.80 -24.26 15.96
N LYS A 4 -6.08 -23.91 16.08
CA LYS A 4 -7.05 -24.01 15.00
C LYS A 4 -6.48 -23.23 13.81
N ILE A 5 -5.74 -23.93 12.97
CA ILE A 5 -5.83 -23.68 11.54
C ILE A 5 -7.27 -24.05 11.25
N GLU A 6 -8.15 -23.05 11.28
CA GLU A 6 -9.43 -23.15 10.60
C GLU A 6 -9.15 -23.85 9.28
N ILE A 7 -9.90 -24.90 8.98
CA ILE A 7 -9.79 -25.61 7.72
C ILE A 7 -10.05 -24.55 6.66
N LEU A 8 -8.97 -23.93 6.18
CA LEU A 8 -8.98 -23.00 5.08
C LEU A 8 -9.45 -23.85 3.92
N ASP A 9 -10.68 -23.59 3.51
CA ASP A 9 -11.26 -24.20 2.34
C ASP A 9 -10.35 -23.86 1.16
N THR A 10 -9.47 -24.81 0.86
CA THR A 10 -8.34 -24.58 -0.04
C THR A 10 -8.87 -24.36 -1.45
N GLU A 11 -9.98 -25.01 -1.79
CA GLU A 11 -10.68 -24.81 -3.06
C GLU A 11 -11.21 -23.39 -3.16
N LYS A 12 -11.89 -22.89 -2.12
CA LYS A 12 -12.37 -21.51 -2.08
C LYS A 12 -11.23 -20.49 -2.16
N MET A 13 -10.11 -20.74 -1.47
CA MET A 13 -8.95 -19.85 -1.56
C MET A 13 -8.36 -19.83 -2.98
N VAL A 14 -8.21 -21.00 -3.62
CA VAL A 14 -7.69 -21.09 -4.98
C VAL A 14 -8.62 -20.35 -5.96
N GLU A 15 -9.93 -20.49 -5.83
CA GLU A 15 -10.90 -19.75 -6.65
C GLU A 15 -10.79 -18.23 -6.47
N GLU A 16 -10.61 -17.76 -5.23
CA GLU A 16 -10.41 -16.34 -4.94
C GLU A 16 -9.10 -15.82 -5.56
N PHE A 17 -8.00 -16.57 -5.44
CA PHE A 17 -6.73 -16.24 -6.09
C PHE A 17 -6.86 -16.22 -7.62
N GLU A 18 -7.55 -17.19 -8.21
CA GLU A 18 -7.80 -17.20 -9.66
C GLU A 18 -8.61 -15.98 -10.10
N SER A 19 -9.64 -15.61 -9.36
CA SER A 19 -10.45 -14.42 -9.63
C SER A 19 -9.60 -13.15 -9.56
N MET A 20 -8.81 -12.98 -8.49
CA MET A 20 -7.93 -11.82 -8.30
C MET A 20 -6.83 -11.72 -9.37
N THR A 21 -6.27 -12.85 -9.80
CA THR A 21 -5.20 -12.88 -10.81
C THR A 21 -5.71 -12.70 -12.24
N LYS A 22 -6.93 -13.15 -12.54
CA LYS A 22 -7.60 -12.89 -13.83
C LYS A 22 -7.94 -11.41 -14.00
N ASP A 23 -8.29 -10.71 -12.92
CA ASP A 23 -8.62 -9.28 -12.91
C ASP A 23 -7.50 -8.41 -12.29
N ALA A 24 -6.25 -8.77 -12.55
CA ALA A 24 -5.09 -8.14 -11.89
C ALA A 24 -4.99 -6.63 -12.13
N GLU A 25 -5.38 -6.13 -13.31
CA GLU A 25 -5.34 -4.70 -13.63
C GLU A 25 -6.29 -3.90 -12.72
N ASN A 26 -7.54 -4.33 -12.61
CA ASN A 26 -8.52 -3.68 -11.75
C ASN A 26 -8.12 -3.81 -10.27
N VAL A 27 -7.67 -5.00 -9.84
CA VAL A 27 -7.19 -5.22 -8.47
C VAL A 27 -6.03 -4.28 -8.14
N GLN A 28 -5.06 -4.11 -9.03
CA GLN A 28 -3.93 -3.18 -8.84
C GLN A 28 -4.39 -1.73 -8.80
N ASN A 29 -5.29 -1.32 -9.70
CA ASN A 29 -5.82 0.05 -9.73
C ASN A 29 -6.63 0.39 -8.46
N GLN A 30 -7.47 -0.52 -7.99
CA GLN A 30 -8.22 -0.34 -6.74
C GLN A 30 -7.29 -0.32 -5.52
N THR A 31 -6.26 -1.16 -5.52
CA THR A 31 -5.27 -1.18 -4.44
C THR A 31 -4.50 0.14 -4.38
N LEU A 32 -4.03 0.65 -5.52
CA LEU A 32 -3.34 1.94 -5.60
C LEU A 32 -4.25 3.07 -5.10
N LYS A 33 -5.50 3.10 -5.56
CA LYS A 33 -6.49 4.09 -5.11
C LYS A 33 -6.64 4.07 -3.60
N LYS A 34 -6.83 2.89 -3.00
CA LYS A 34 -6.98 2.74 -1.54
C LYS A 34 -5.76 3.23 -0.78
N ILE A 35 -4.55 2.90 -1.23
CA ILE A 35 -3.30 3.38 -0.62
C ILE A 35 -3.25 4.91 -0.64
N LEU A 36 -3.58 5.54 -1.76
CA LEU A 36 -3.56 7.00 -1.91
C LEU A 36 -4.67 7.69 -1.12
N GLU A 37 -5.84 7.07 -0.97
CA GLU A 37 -6.93 7.58 -0.12
C GLU A 37 -6.54 7.53 1.36
N GLU A 38 -5.95 6.42 1.82
CA GLU A 38 -5.54 6.24 3.21
C GLU A 38 -4.31 7.07 3.58
N ASN A 39 -3.36 7.23 2.65
CA ASN A 39 -2.07 7.91 2.89
C ASN A 39 -1.97 9.30 2.26
N GLY A 40 -3.03 9.83 1.65
CA GLY A 40 -3.00 11.11 0.94
C GLY A 40 -2.60 12.30 1.80
N SER A 41 -2.81 12.19 3.11
CA SER A 41 -2.38 13.17 4.12
C SER A 41 -0.93 12.99 4.60
N SER A 42 -0.19 12.02 4.07
CA SER A 42 1.23 11.85 4.40
C SER A 42 2.06 13.01 3.84
N GLU A 43 3.06 13.43 4.61
CA GLU A 43 3.97 14.51 4.20
C GLU A 43 4.63 14.23 2.84
N TYR A 44 5.00 12.97 2.59
CA TYR A 44 5.58 12.57 1.32
C TYR A 44 4.64 12.84 0.14
N LEU A 45 3.37 12.42 0.21
CA LEU A 45 2.43 12.61 -0.89
C LEU A 45 1.93 14.04 -1.02
N GLN A 46 1.80 14.79 0.08
CA GLN A 46 1.44 16.21 0.05
C GLN A 46 2.51 17.06 -0.64
N ASN A 47 3.79 16.77 -0.41
CA ASN A 47 4.90 17.49 -1.03
C ASN A 47 5.07 17.22 -2.52
N LEU A 48 4.45 16.15 -3.05
CA LEU A 48 4.53 15.76 -4.46
C LEU A 48 3.40 16.36 -5.33
N GLY A 49 2.52 17.19 -4.75
CA GLY A 49 1.51 17.92 -5.52
C GLY A 49 0.38 17.05 -6.09
N LEU A 50 0.14 15.88 -5.49
CA LEU A 50 -0.94 14.97 -5.88
C LEU A 50 -2.34 15.57 -5.64
N ASN A 51 -2.51 16.58 -4.78
CA ASN A 51 -3.77 17.29 -4.54
C ASN A 51 -4.98 16.35 -4.31
N SER A 52 -4.77 15.28 -3.53
CA SER A 52 -5.78 14.23 -3.26
C SER A 52 -6.26 13.46 -4.49
N ARG A 53 -5.53 13.53 -5.61
CA ARG A 53 -5.78 12.68 -6.77
C ARG A 53 -5.33 11.25 -6.49
N THR A 54 -6.16 10.32 -6.94
CA THR A 54 -5.98 8.88 -6.71
C THR A 54 -5.89 8.10 -8.02
N ASP A 55 -5.80 8.81 -9.15
CA ASP A 55 -5.66 8.20 -10.46
C ASP A 55 -4.21 7.73 -10.73
N PRO A 56 -4.04 6.55 -11.37
CA PRO A 56 -2.72 5.99 -11.68
C PRO A 56 -1.84 6.91 -12.52
N GLU A 57 -2.43 7.72 -13.40
CA GLU A 57 -1.68 8.59 -14.31
C GLU A 57 -1.06 9.78 -13.57
N SER A 58 -1.82 10.44 -12.68
CA SER A 58 -1.28 11.46 -11.78
C SER A 58 -0.22 10.88 -10.85
N PHE A 59 -0.42 9.66 -10.34
CA PHE A 59 0.58 8.98 -9.51
C PHE A 59 1.91 8.80 -10.26
N LYS A 60 1.88 8.26 -11.48
CA LYS A 60 3.10 8.08 -12.29
C LYS A 60 3.76 9.41 -12.67
N ALA A 61 2.97 10.46 -12.89
CA ALA A 61 3.49 11.77 -13.27
C ALA A 61 4.13 12.53 -12.10
N CYS A 62 3.59 12.38 -10.88
CA CYS A 62 3.99 13.15 -9.70
C CYS A 62 5.00 12.42 -8.80
N VAL A 63 4.96 11.08 -8.74
CA VAL A 63 5.77 10.31 -7.79
C VAL A 63 7.04 9.77 -8.46
N PRO A 64 8.23 10.24 -8.07
CA PRO A 64 9.47 9.73 -8.60
C PRO A 64 9.79 8.32 -8.08
N LEU A 65 10.51 7.53 -8.87
CA LEU A 65 11.06 6.25 -8.42
C LEU A 65 12.15 6.50 -7.39
N VAL A 66 11.90 6.12 -6.13
CA VAL A 66 12.87 6.25 -5.04
C VAL A 66 13.58 4.93 -4.84
N THR A 67 14.92 4.96 -4.86
CA THR A 67 15.74 3.83 -4.40
C THR A 67 16.01 3.97 -2.91
N VAL A 68 16.17 2.86 -2.20
CA VAL A 68 16.49 2.85 -0.75
C VAL A 68 17.77 3.62 -0.39
N MET A 69 18.62 3.92 -1.38
CA MET A 69 19.83 4.73 -1.25
C MET A 69 19.59 6.24 -1.36
N SER A 70 18.43 6.69 -1.87
CA SER A 70 18.18 8.06 -2.31
C SER A 70 17.01 8.76 -1.58
N SER A 71 17.04 8.83 -0.24
CA SER A 71 16.36 9.90 0.54
C SER A 71 14.92 9.66 1.09
N THR A 72 14.62 8.55 1.77
CA THR A 72 13.41 8.50 2.64
C THR A 72 13.47 7.50 3.81
N CYS A 73 14.46 6.60 3.85
CA CYS A 73 14.61 5.59 4.91
C CYS A 73 14.74 6.20 6.32
N LEU A 74 15.23 7.44 6.43
CA LEU A 74 15.31 8.18 7.69
C LEU A 74 13.96 8.70 8.20
N PHE A 75 12.94 8.86 7.36
CA PHE A 75 11.64 9.42 7.77
C PHE A 75 10.71 8.34 8.33
N VAL A 76 10.66 7.16 7.68
CA VAL A 76 9.84 6.02 8.14
C VAL A 76 10.36 5.47 9.48
N ARG A 77 11.68 5.37 9.65
CA ARG A 77 12.26 4.97 10.95
C ARG A 77 12.01 5.97 12.09
N LYS A 78 11.86 7.27 11.78
CA LYS A 78 11.57 8.29 12.79
C LYS A 78 10.11 8.21 13.28
N MET A 79 9.16 7.86 12.41
CA MET A 79 7.76 7.63 12.80
C MET A 79 7.55 6.33 13.58
N GLU A 80 8.19 5.21 13.21
CA GLU A 80 8.13 3.97 14.02
C GLU A 80 8.68 4.19 15.45
N LEU A 81 9.77 4.94 15.59
CA LEU A 81 10.33 5.26 16.91
C LEU A 81 9.44 6.22 17.74
N LEU A 82 8.65 7.10 17.13
CA LEU A 82 7.74 7.99 17.86
C LEU A 82 6.47 7.27 18.32
N VAL A 83 5.93 6.38 17.48
CA VAL A 83 4.72 5.59 17.79
C VAL A 83 5.01 4.53 18.86
N MET A 84 6.20 3.91 18.84
CA MET A 84 6.59 2.92 19.85
C MET A 84 7.04 3.52 21.19
N SER A 85 7.27 4.84 21.28
CA SER A 85 7.67 5.52 22.52
C SER A 85 6.50 6.13 23.30
N SER A 86 5.28 6.08 22.76
CA SER A 86 4.08 6.70 23.35
C SER A 86 3.05 5.67 23.83
N THR A 87 3.47 4.41 24.06
CA THR A 87 2.67 3.37 24.75
C THR A 87 3.26 3.11 26.12
#